data_AF-A0AAV0EFL9-F1
#
_entry.id   AF-A0AAV0EFL9-F1
#
_cell.length_a   1.000
_cell.length_b   1.000
_cell.length_c   1.000
_cell.angle_alpha   90.00
_cell.angle_beta   90.00
_cell.angle_gamma   90.00
#
_symmetry.space_group_name_H-M   'P 1'
#
loop_
_entity.id
_entity.type
_entity.pdbx_description
1 polymer ?
#
loop_
_entity_poly.entity_id
_entity_poly.type
_entity_poly.pdbx_seq_one_letter_code
_entity_poly.pdbx_strand_id
1 'polypeptide(L)'
;MVSANREMAVYCFDTLVAHYNREKPPPPAFDDGDHPLFVTWKKVENGGEPSLRGCIGTLKPYNLIEGFKNFSLASALEDRRFGPIQAKELPTLECTVSVLANYETGRDYLD
;
A
#
# COMPACT_ATOMS: atom_id res chain seq x y z
N MET A 1 14.77 12.36 -6.56
CA MET A 1 13.91 12.22 -5.36
C MET A 1 12.90 11.14 -5.70
N VAL A 2 12.82 10.06 -4.93
CA VAL A 2 11.84 9.00 -5.20
C VAL A 2 10.46 9.54 -4.86
N SER A 3 9.52 9.41 -5.79
CA SER A 3 8.13 9.78 -5.62
C SER A 3 7.24 8.57 -5.84
N ALA A 4 6.17 8.46 -5.06
CA ALA A 4 5.11 7.51 -5.32
C ALA A 4 4.61 7.64 -6.77
N ASN A 5 4.47 6.53 -7.47
CA ASN A 5 4.01 6.48 -8.86
C ASN A 5 2.91 5.43 -9.04
N ARG A 6 2.32 5.41 -10.24
CA ARG A 6 1.20 4.53 -10.57
C ARG A 6 1.63 3.06 -10.55
N GLU A 7 2.85 2.77 -10.99
CA GLU A 7 3.41 1.43 -11.12
C GLU A 7 3.56 0.75 -9.76
N MET A 8 3.90 1.51 -8.71
CA MET A 8 3.90 1.03 -7.32
C MET A 8 2.51 0.61 -6.85
N ALA A 9 1.46 1.40 -7.15
CA ALA A 9 0.08 1.05 -6.79
C ALA A 9 -0.45 -0.16 -7.58
N VAL A 10 -0.09 -0.26 -8.87
CA VAL A 10 -0.39 -1.44 -9.71
C VAL A 10 0.26 -2.68 -9.12
N TYR A 11 1.53 -2.60 -8.70
CA TYR A 11 2.23 -3.73 -8.09
C TYR A 11 1.60 -4.20 -6.76
N CYS A 12 1.06 -3.28 -5.95
CA CYS A 12 0.27 -3.65 -4.77
C CYS A 12 -1.01 -4.41 -5.16
N PHE A 13 -1.72 -3.99 -6.20
CA PHE A 13 -2.87 -4.72 -6.74
C PHE A 13 -2.48 -6.09 -7.27
N ASP A 14 -1.43 -6.17 -8.09
CA ASP A 14 -0.96 -7.44 -8.65
C ASP A 14 -0.53 -8.41 -7.56
N THR A 15 0.08 -7.91 -6.48
CA THR A 15 0.43 -8.72 -5.30
C THR A 15 -0.81 -9.29 -4.62
N LEU A 16 -1.86 -8.49 -4.42
CA LEU A 16 -3.10 -8.94 -3.80
C LEU A 16 -3.88 -9.90 -4.72
N VAL A 17 -3.91 -9.65 -6.03
CA VAL A 17 -4.53 -10.54 -7.03
C VAL A 17 -3.79 -11.88 -7.08
N ALA A 18 -2.46 -11.85 -7.16
CA ALA A 18 -1.63 -13.05 -7.17
C ALA A 18 -1.81 -13.87 -5.88
N HIS A 19 -2.00 -13.23 -4.73
CA HIS A 19 -2.33 -13.92 -3.48
C HIS A 19 -3.62 -14.76 -3.61
N TYR A 20 -4.71 -14.20 -4.14
CA TYR A 20 -5.96 -14.95 -4.33
C TYR A 20 -5.85 -16.03 -5.41
N ASN A 21 -5.06 -15.79 -6.45
CA ASN A 21 -4.84 -16.77 -7.52
C ASN A 21 -3.82 -17.85 -7.15
N ARG A 22 -3.11 -17.70 -6.01
CA ARG A 22 -1.97 -18.54 -5.59
C ARG A 22 -0.82 -18.53 -6.61
N GLU A 23 -0.59 -17.38 -7.19
CA GLU A 23 0.46 -17.12 -8.17
C GLU A 23 1.53 -16.20 -7.60
N LYS A 24 2.59 -15.95 -8.39
CA LYS A 24 3.57 -14.91 -8.08
C LYS A 24 3.15 -13.62 -8.77
N PRO A 25 3.28 -12.44 -8.12
CA PRO A 25 3.08 -11.19 -8.82
C PRO A 25 4.09 -11.05 -9.96
N PRO A 26 3.73 -10.30 -11.02
CA PRO A 26 4.67 -9.94 -12.07
C PRO A 26 5.85 -9.14 -11.49
N PRO A 27 6.99 -9.06 -12.21
CA PRO A 27 8.09 -8.20 -11.80
C PRO A 27 7.63 -6.74 -11.64
N PRO A 28 8.16 -5.99 -10.64
CA PRO A 28 7.84 -4.59 -10.46
C PRO A 28 8.31 -3.75 -11.65
N ALA A 29 7.52 -2.77 -12.04
CA ALA A 29 7.80 -1.84 -13.13
C ALA A 29 8.29 -0.46 -12.63
N PHE A 30 9.01 -0.45 -11.51
CA PHE A 30 9.57 0.75 -10.90
C PHE A 30 10.94 0.44 -10.28
N ASP A 31 11.76 1.47 -10.11
CA ASP A 31 13.10 1.35 -9.53
C ASP A 31 13.04 1.05 -8.04
N ASP A 32 14.03 0.28 -7.57
CA ASP A 32 14.17 -0.06 -6.17
C ASP A 32 14.78 1.09 -5.34
N GLY A 33 14.71 0.97 -4.02
CA GLY A 33 15.30 1.91 -3.07
C GLY A 33 14.85 1.65 -1.64
N ASP A 34 15.42 2.35 -0.67
CA ASP A 34 15.06 2.21 0.74
C ASP A 34 14.34 3.47 1.24
N HIS A 35 13.04 3.33 1.50
CA HIS A 35 12.22 4.44 1.99
C HIS A 35 11.17 3.96 3.00
N PRO A 36 10.80 4.79 4.00
CA PRO A 36 9.59 4.57 4.75
C PRO A 36 8.38 4.63 3.82
N LEU A 37 7.44 3.70 3.98
CA LEU A 37 6.32 3.57 3.07
C LEU A 37 5.08 3.02 3.73
N PHE A 38 3.92 3.34 3.16
CA PHE A 38 2.63 2.81 3.57
C PHE A 38 1.83 2.37 2.35
N VAL A 39 1.08 1.28 2.50
CA VAL A 39 0.05 0.87 1.55
C VAL A 39 -1.31 1.04 2.21
N THR A 40 -2.21 1.72 1.52
CA THR A 40 -3.57 2.00 1.98
C THR A 40 -4.56 1.49 0.97
N TRP A 41 -5.45 0.61 1.41
CA TRP A 41 -6.62 0.20 0.65
C TRP A 41 -7.81 1.06 1.05
N LYS A 42 -8.55 1.53 0.06
CA LYS A 42 -9.88 2.11 0.24
C LYS A 42 -10.89 1.33 -0.58
N LYS A 43 -12.16 1.43 -0.20
CA LYS A 43 -13.27 0.79 -0.89
C LYS A 43 -14.30 1.83 -1.30
N VAL A 44 -14.64 1.82 -2.58
CA VAL A 44 -15.72 2.65 -3.14
C VAL A 44 -17.04 1.93 -2.93
N GLU A 45 -17.97 2.55 -2.20
CA GLU A 45 -19.31 2.02 -1.99
C GLU A 45 -20.35 2.93 -2.67
N ASN A 46 -21.14 2.36 -3.58
CA ASN A 46 -22.35 2.96 -4.17
C ASN A 46 -22.26 4.46 -4.54
N GLY A 47 -21.19 4.86 -5.23
CA GLY A 47 -21.01 6.23 -5.71
C GLY A 47 -20.67 7.26 -4.63
N GLY A 48 -20.38 6.81 -3.40
CA GLY A 48 -19.82 7.63 -2.34
C GLY A 48 -18.29 7.72 -2.40
N GLU A 49 -17.74 8.55 -1.52
CA GLU A 49 -16.29 8.70 -1.36
C GLU A 49 -15.62 7.38 -0.91
N PRO A 50 -14.40 7.07 -1.40
CA PRO A 50 -13.67 5.88 -0.98
C PRO A 50 -13.43 5.85 0.54
N SER A 51 -13.89 4.80 1.20
CA SER A 51 -13.71 4.59 2.64
C SER A 51 -12.47 3.75 2.95
N LEU A 52 -11.77 4.01 4.07
CA LEU A 52 -10.60 3.24 4.46
C LEU A 52 -10.95 1.76 4.65
N ARG A 53 -10.17 0.87 4.01
CA ARG A 53 -10.36 -0.59 4.05
C ARG A 53 -9.14 -1.37 4.57
N GLY A 54 -8.03 -0.68 4.79
CA GLY A 54 -6.82 -1.19 5.43
C GLY A 54 -5.63 -0.25 5.21
N CYS A 55 -4.73 -0.12 6.18
CA CYS A 55 -3.51 0.67 6.04
C CYS A 55 -2.41 0.17 6.97
N ILE A 56 -1.27 -0.24 6.39
CA ILE A 56 -0.09 -0.71 7.11
C ILE A 56 1.16 -0.21 6.38
N GLY A 57 2.20 0.07 7.14
CA GLY A 57 3.48 0.55 6.62
C GLY A 57 4.50 0.74 7.73
N THR A 58 5.55 1.47 7.42
CA THR A 58 6.69 1.71 8.31
C THR A 58 7.17 3.15 8.18
N LEU A 59 7.58 3.73 9.32
CA LEU A 59 8.30 5.01 9.37
C LEU A 59 9.82 4.86 9.27
N LYS A 60 10.33 3.62 9.30
CA LYS A 60 11.75 3.32 9.04
C LYS A 60 11.94 2.95 7.57
N PRO A 61 13.10 3.29 6.96
CA PRO A 61 13.43 2.84 5.62
C PRO A 61 13.28 1.34 5.45
N TYR A 62 12.69 0.94 4.34
CA TYR A 62 12.49 -0.45 3.95
C TYR A 62 12.61 -0.53 2.42
N ASN A 63 13.08 -1.66 1.91
CA ASN A 63 13.23 -1.90 0.48
C ASN A 63 11.87 -1.72 -0.21
N LEU A 64 11.77 -0.88 -1.25
CA LEU A 64 10.49 -0.50 -1.84
C LEU A 64 9.78 -1.69 -2.48
N ILE A 65 10.50 -2.53 -3.23
CA ILE A 65 9.89 -3.69 -3.90
C ILE A 65 9.37 -4.69 -2.86
N GLU A 66 10.21 -5.07 -1.90
CA GLU A 66 9.82 -6.00 -0.84
C GLU A 66 8.71 -5.40 0.05
N GLY A 67 8.83 -4.11 0.37
CA GLY A 67 7.89 -3.40 1.23
C GLY A 67 6.52 -3.25 0.58
N PHE A 68 6.42 -2.84 -0.68
CA PHE A 68 5.13 -2.78 -1.37
C PHE A 68 4.48 -4.16 -1.51
N LYS A 69 5.28 -5.22 -1.69
CA LYS A 69 4.76 -6.59 -1.68
C LYS A 69 4.24 -6.99 -0.30
N ASN A 70 5.02 -6.79 0.76
CA ASN A 70 4.65 -7.23 2.11
C ASN A 70 3.52 -6.38 2.70
N PHE A 71 3.63 -5.05 2.61
CA PHE A 71 2.66 -4.13 3.18
C PHE A 71 1.35 -4.06 2.39
N SER A 72 1.33 -4.41 1.10
CA SER A 72 0.05 -4.57 0.37
C SER A 72 -0.77 -5.72 0.93
N LEU A 73 -0.16 -6.88 1.20
CA LEU A 73 -0.82 -8.02 1.82
C LEU A 73 -1.17 -7.76 3.28
N ALA A 74 -0.24 -7.20 4.06
CA ALA A 74 -0.49 -6.90 5.47
C ALA A 74 -1.64 -5.89 5.64
N SER A 75 -1.67 -4.82 4.85
CA SER A 75 -2.77 -3.85 4.90
C SER A 75 -4.09 -4.42 4.40
N ALA A 76 -4.10 -5.38 3.46
CA ALA A 76 -5.32 -6.00 2.97
C ALA A 76 -5.86 -7.10 3.90
N LEU A 77 -4.99 -7.87 4.54
CA LEU A 77 -5.35 -9.15 5.16
C LEU A 77 -5.12 -9.17 6.69
N GLU A 78 -4.27 -8.28 7.21
CA GLU A 78 -3.78 -8.33 8.60
C GLU A 78 -4.07 -7.05 9.41
N ASP A 79 -4.64 -6.02 8.79
CA ASP A 79 -5.11 -4.83 9.51
C ASP A 79 -6.31 -5.18 10.39
N ARG A 80 -6.04 -5.43 11.68
CA ARG A 80 -7.02 -5.90 12.67
C ARG A 80 -8.23 -4.98 12.90
N ARG A 81 -8.22 -3.75 12.37
CA ARG A 81 -9.38 -2.85 12.40
C ARG A 81 -10.49 -3.32 11.45
N PHE A 82 -10.15 -4.17 10.48
CA PHE A 82 -11.04 -4.67 9.45
C PHE A 82 -10.94 -6.20 9.35
N GLY A 83 -11.96 -6.85 8.79
CA GLY A 83 -11.81 -8.22 8.33
C GLY A 83 -10.89 -8.28 7.10
N PRO A 84 -10.22 -9.41 6.82
CA PRO A 84 -9.45 -9.55 5.59
C PRO A 84 -10.28 -9.12 4.38
N ILE A 85 -9.68 -8.35 3.47
CA ILE A 85 -10.27 -8.08 2.16
C ILE A 85 -10.64 -9.43 1.52
N GLN A 86 -11.73 -9.47 0.77
CA GLN A 86 -12.13 -10.66 0.01
C GLN A 86 -11.90 -10.45 -1.48
N ALA A 87 -11.63 -11.53 -2.23
CA ALA A 87 -11.39 -11.46 -3.68
C ALA A 87 -12.50 -10.72 -4.45
N LYS A 88 -13.77 -10.86 -4.02
CA LYS A 88 -14.92 -10.16 -4.61
C LYS A 88 -14.90 -8.64 -4.45
N GLU A 89 -14.11 -8.11 -3.51
CA GLU A 89 -13.98 -6.67 -3.27
C GLU A 89 -13.00 -6.01 -4.25
N LEU A 90 -12.10 -6.78 -4.89
CA LEU A 90 -11.04 -6.26 -5.77
C LEU A 90 -11.53 -5.21 -6.79
N PRO A 91 -12.66 -5.39 -7.51
CA PRO A 91 -13.11 -4.42 -8.52
C PRO A 91 -13.55 -3.06 -7.95
N THR A 92 -13.78 -2.96 -6.64
CA THR A 92 -14.24 -1.73 -5.98
C THR A 92 -13.19 -1.15 -5.04
N LEU A 93 -11.96 -1.65 -5.08
CA LEU A 93 -10.86 -1.11 -4.27
C LEU A 93 -10.14 0.03 -4.98
N GLU A 94 -9.59 0.92 -4.18
CA GLU A 94 -8.57 1.89 -4.57
C GLU A 94 -7.32 1.60 -3.73
N CYS A 95 -6.15 1.62 -4.37
CA CYS A 95 -4.86 1.50 -3.70
C CYS A 95 -4.17 2.86 -3.68
N THR A 96 -3.79 3.34 -2.50
CA THR A 96 -2.90 4.48 -2.32
C THR A 96 -1.57 3.99 -1.77
N VAL A 97 -0.47 4.40 -2.40
CA VAL A 97 0.89 4.16 -1.92
C VAL A 97 1.49 5.48 -1.45
N SER A 98 2.11 5.46 -0.28
CA SER A 98 2.82 6.61 0.27
C SER A 98 4.29 6.25 0.41
N VAL A 99 5.17 7.04 -0.21
CA VAL A 99 6.62 7.00 -0.01
C VAL A 99 7.00 8.25 0.74
N LEU A 100 7.59 8.09 1.93
CA LEU A 100 7.99 9.22 2.75
C LEU A 100 9.47 9.55 2.49
N ALA A 101 9.76 10.84 2.39
CA ALA A 101 11.10 11.34 2.14
C ALA A 101 11.34 12.62 2.95
N ASN A 102 12.62 12.99 3.11
CA ASN A 102 13.04 14.25 3.71
C ASN A 102 12.49 14.47 5.14
N TYR A 103 12.68 13.50 6.03
CA TYR A 103 12.29 13.66 7.44
C TYR A 103 13.03 14.85 8.04
N GLU A 104 12.31 15.67 8.80
CA GLU A 104 12.87 16.77 9.57
C GLU A 104 12.57 16.62 11.06
N THR A 105 13.38 17.25 11.89
CA THR A 105 13.14 17.27 13.34
C THR A 105 12.16 18.40 13.63
N GLY A 106 10.99 18.05 14.17
CA GLY A 106 10.05 19.05 14.67
C GLY A 106 10.67 19.84 15.82
N ARG A 107 10.47 21.16 15.83
CA ARG A 107 11.06 22.06 16.83
C ARG A 107 10.36 21.97 18.17
N ASP A 108 9.02 21.93 18.15
CA ASP A 108 8.15 21.82 19.31
C ASP A 108 6.78 21.24 18.91
N TYR A 109 5.81 21.21 19.82
CA TYR A 109 4.50 20.59 19.59
C TYR A 109 3.53 21.45 18.74
N LEU A 110 3.90 22.69 18.42
CA LEU A 110 3.14 23.62 17.58
C LEU A 110 3.70 23.72 16.15
N ASP A 111 4.80 23.03 15.86
CA ASP A 111 5.39 22.87 14.52
C ASP A 111 4.51 21.99 13.61
#